data_AF-A0A2N5EMX0-F1
#
_entry.id   AF-A0A2N5EMX0-F1
#
_cell.length_a   1.000
_cell.length_b   1.000
_cell.length_c   1.000
_cell.angle_alpha   90.00
_cell.angle_beta   90.00
_cell.angle_gamma   90.00
#
_symmetry.space_group_name_H-M   'P 1'
#
loop_
_entity.id
_entity.type
_entity.pdbx_description
1 polymer ?
#
loop_
_entity_poly.entity_id
_entity_poly.type
_entity_poly.pdbx_seq_one_letter_code
_entity_poly.pdbx_strand_id
1 'polypeptide(L)'
;MLTSPASSGQPLYIKVHEEDNVAIVVNDQGLKAGTRFADGLTLTEHVPQGHKVALRAIAAGGAIVRYGEIIGYAERDITQGSWIDESLVSLPVAPPLESLPLATRVPAPLPPLEGYTFDGYLNDDGSAGTKNLLGITTSVHCVAGVVDHVVKLIERDLLPRYPNVDGVVALNHLYGCGVAINAPAAVIPIRTIHNIALNPNFGGEIMVVGLGCEKLQPERLLTGTPDVQPLTMEAASVVRLQDEQHVGFGAMVDDILQTADRHLQRLNRRRRQPCPVSSLVVGMQCGGSDAFSGVTANPAVGFASDLLVRCGATVMFSEVTEVRDAIHLLTPRAADEQVGKRLLEEMAWYDNYLEQGQTDRSANPSPGNKKGGLANVVEKALGSIAKSGRSAIAEVLSPGQRPTRRGLIFAATPASDFVCGTQQLASGITLQVFTTGRGTPYGLTAVPVIKMATRTALADRWHDLIDINAGTIATGEATIEQVGWQLFELILDVASGRKQTWSDRWGIHNALAVFNPAPVT
;
A
#
# COMPACT_ATOMS: atom_id res chain seq x y z
N MET A 1 -20.38 -16.72 27.49
CA MET A 1 -21.78 -16.27 27.38
C MET A 1 -21.90 -15.54 26.05
N LEU A 2 -22.65 -16.09 25.11
CA LEU A 2 -22.84 -15.55 23.76
C LEU A 2 -23.72 -14.29 23.85
N THR A 3 -23.18 -13.13 23.53
CA THR A 3 -23.91 -11.86 23.44
C THR A 3 -24.62 -11.76 22.09
N SER A 4 -25.92 -11.42 22.13
CA SER A 4 -26.77 -11.11 20.98
C SER A 4 -26.15 -10.06 20.05
N PRO A 5 -26.48 -10.05 18.75
CA PRO A 5 -26.09 -8.99 17.84
C PRO A 5 -26.65 -7.66 18.35
N ALA A 6 -25.79 -6.65 18.44
CA ALA A 6 -26.14 -5.34 18.97
C ALA A 6 -27.26 -4.71 18.13
N SER A 7 -28.42 -4.46 18.74
CA SER A 7 -29.50 -3.70 18.12
C SER A 7 -29.00 -2.29 17.74
N SER A 8 -29.44 -1.77 16.60
CA SER A 8 -29.08 -0.50 15.95
C SER A 8 -29.36 0.79 16.75
N GLY A 9 -29.48 0.72 18.08
CA GLY A 9 -29.79 1.86 18.95
C GLY A 9 -28.92 1.98 20.21
N GLN A 10 -28.01 1.04 20.49
CA GLN A 10 -27.12 1.16 21.65
C GLN A 10 -26.00 2.17 21.37
N PRO A 11 -25.75 3.17 22.23
CA PRO A 11 -24.62 4.08 22.11
C PRO A 11 -23.29 3.34 22.26
N LEU A 12 -22.42 3.47 21.26
CA LEU A 12 -21.12 2.84 21.18
C LEU A 12 -20.02 3.89 20.96
N TYR A 13 -18.93 3.73 21.70
CA TYR A 13 -17.67 4.40 21.43
C TYR A 13 -16.53 3.38 21.41
N ILE A 14 -15.42 3.70 20.76
CA ILE A 14 -14.18 2.92 20.81
C ILE A 14 -13.09 3.72 21.51
N LYS A 15 -12.60 3.18 22.62
CA LYS A 15 -11.41 3.61 23.34
C LYS A 15 -10.29 2.62 23.00
N VAL A 16 -9.15 3.11 22.49
CA VAL A 16 -8.12 2.23 21.90
C VAL A 16 -7.15 1.72 22.96
N HIS A 17 -6.73 2.60 23.87
CA HIS A 17 -5.80 2.29 24.94
C HIS A 17 -6.37 2.71 26.29
N GLU A 18 -6.00 2.02 27.38
CA GLU A 18 -6.55 2.27 28.72
C GLU A 18 -6.27 3.69 29.23
N GLU A 19 -5.15 4.28 28.84
CA GLU A 19 -4.74 5.65 29.21
C GLU A 19 -5.44 6.74 28.39
N ASP A 20 -6.19 6.37 27.34
CA ASP A 20 -6.86 7.34 26.48
C ASP A 20 -7.89 8.16 27.28
N ASN A 21 -7.89 9.47 27.05
CA ASN A 21 -8.89 10.39 27.59
C ASN A 21 -9.92 10.83 26.54
N VAL A 22 -9.86 10.25 25.35
CA VAL A 22 -10.84 10.43 24.27
C VAL A 22 -11.25 9.08 23.69
N ALA A 23 -12.44 9.03 23.08
CA ALA A 23 -12.92 7.87 22.32
C ALA A 23 -13.60 8.33 21.03
N ILE A 24 -13.80 7.40 20.09
CA ILE A 24 -14.50 7.67 18.82
C ILE A 24 -15.94 7.15 18.88
N VAL A 25 -16.90 7.97 18.47
CA VAL A 25 -18.31 7.56 18.35
C VAL A 25 -18.51 6.64 17.14
N VAL A 26 -19.15 5.48 17.35
CA VAL A 26 -19.31 4.44 16.31
C VAL A 26 -20.63 4.55 15.56
N ASN A 27 -21.72 4.93 16.23
CA ASN A 27 -23.06 4.85 15.66
C ASN A 27 -23.21 5.68 14.38
N ASP A 28 -23.88 5.11 13.38
CA ASP A 28 -24.23 5.81 12.15
C ASP A 28 -25.03 7.08 12.46
N GLN A 29 -24.75 8.18 11.74
CA GLN A 29 -25.26 9.54 12.00
C GLN A 29 -24.79 10.21 13.30
N GLY A 30 -23.91 9.55 14.06
CA GLY A 30 -23.43 10.06 15.35
C GLY A 30 -24.46 9.92 16.47
N LEU A 31 -24.21 10.59 17.59
CA LEU A 31 -25.04 10.53 18.79
C LEU A 31 -25.44 11.93 19.24
N LYS A 32 -26.70 12.09 19.66
CA LYS A 32 -27.26 13.38 20.10
C LYS A 32 -26.85 13.73 21.53
N ALA A 33 -26.99 15.02 21.87
CA ALA A 33 -26.86 15.50 23.25
C ALA A 33 -27.76 14.71 24.21
N GLY A 34 -27.28 14.47 25.43
CA GLY A 34 -27.97 13.69 26.46
C GLY A 34 -27.90 12.18 26.28
N THR A 35 -27.26 11.67 25.21
CA THR A 35 -26.99 10.23 25.07
C THR A 35 -26.05 9.77 26.19
N ARG A 36 -26.42 8.69 26.88
CA ARG A 36 -25.67 8.13 28.01
C ARG A 36 -25.08 6.77 27.65
N PHE A 37 -23.80 6.57 27.96
CA PHE A 37 -23.09 5.30 27.80
C PHE A 37 -23.14 4.47 29.09
N ALA A 38 -22.78 3.19 28.98
CA ALA A 38 -22.87 2.24 30.09
C ALA A 38 -21.96 2.58 31.29
N ASP A 39 -20.84 3.26 31.04
CA ASP A 39 -19.89 3.75 32.05
C ASP A 39 -20.36 5.04 32.76
N GLY A 40 -21.49 5.60 32.37
CA GLY A 40 -22.07 6.81 32.93
C GLY A 40 -21.73 8.09 32.17
N LEU A 41 -20.85 8.06 31.16
CA LEU A 41 -20.55 9.20 30.30
C LEU A 41 -21.83 9.70 29.62
N THR A 42 -22.04 11.01 29.59
CA THR A 42 -23.20 11.64 28.93
C THR A 42 -22.72 12.71 27.96
N LEU A 43 -23.19 12.67 26.71
CA LEU A 43 -22.84 13.67 25.71
C LEU A 43 -23.47 15.02 26.02
N THR A 44 -22.70 16.10 25.92
CA THR A 44 -23.20 17.48 26.13
C THR A 44 -23.78 18.09 24.87
N GLU A 45 -23.42 17.56 23.71
CA GLU A 45 -23.81 18.03 22.38
C GLU A 45 -23.96 16.86 21.40
N HIS A 46 -24.30 17.14 20.14
CA HIS A 46 -24.23 16.10 19.10
C HIS A 46 -22.77 15.84 18.74
N VAL A 47 -22.38 14.57 18.71
CA VAL A 47 -21.05 14.12 18.28
C VAL A 47 -21.21 13.27 17.03
N PRO A 48 -20.66 13.70 15.87
CA PRO A 48 -20.75 12.91 14.64
C PRO A 48 -20.02 11.56 14.73
N GLN A 49 -20.43 10.60 13.90
CA GLN A 49 -19.72 9.32 13.75
C GLN A 49 -18.26 9.57 13.36
N GLY A 50 -17.33 8.85 13.98
CA GLY A 50 -15.90 9.00 13.70
C GLY A 50 -15.25 10.17 14.42
N HIS A 51 -16.02 11.04 15.07
CA HIS A 51 -15.46 12.16 15.81
C HIS A 51 -15.18 11.79 17.28
N LYS A 52 -14.28 12.56 17.89
CA LYS A 52 -13.79 12.34 19.25
C LYS A 52 -14.76 12.89 20.28
N VAL A 53 -15.02 12.12 21.32
CA VAL A 53 -15.66 12.56 22.56
C VAL A 53 -14.65 12.57 23.71
N ALA A 54 -14.69 13.61 24.54
CA ALA A 54 -13.89 13.69 25.76
C ALA A 54 -14.42 12.72 26.83
N LEU A 55 -13.59 11.77 27.29
CA LEU A 55 -13.96 10.80 28.33
C LEU A 55 -13.88 11.39 29.75
N ARG A 56 -13.18 12.52 29.92
CA ARG A 56 -13.05 13.30 31.15
C ARG A 56 -12.87 14.77 30.80
N ALA A 57 -12.98 15.65 31.79
CA ALA A 57 -12.61 17.06 31.59
C ALA A 57 -11.10 17.18 31.31
N ILE A 58 -10.73 18.05 30.36
CA ILE A 58 -9.35 18.34 29.97
C ILE A 58 -9.19 19.87 30.05
N ALA A 59 -8.31 20.34 30.94
CA ALA A 59 -8.04 21.76 31.07
C ALA A 59 -7.31 22.31 29.84
N ALA A 60 -7.37 23.63 29.61
CA ALA A 60 -6.56 24.31 28.61
C ALA A 60 -5.06 23.96 28.79
N GLY A 61 -4.38 23.64 27.69
CA GLY A 61 -3.01 23.12 27.67
C GLY A 61 -2.88 21.66 28.11
N GLY A 62 -3.95 21.00 28.53
CA GLY A 62 -3.96 19.60 28.93
C GLY A 62 -3.77 18.66 27.75
N ALA A 63 -3.05 17.55 27.95
CA ALA A 63 -2.78 16.57 26.91
C ALA A 63 -4.05 15.82 26.48
N ILE A 64 -4.21 15.66 25.17
CA ILE A 64 -5.21 14.79 24.54
C ILE A 64 -4.48 13.50 24.14
N VAL A 65 -4.90 12.39 24.72
CA VAL A 65 -4.23 11.08 24.64
C VAL A 65 -5.12 10.10 23.91
N ARG A 66 -4.61 9.54 22.81
CA ARG A 66 -5.24 8.48 22.01
C ARG A 66 -4.18 7.49 21.56
N TYR A 67 -4.51 6.20 21.52
CA TYR A 67 -3.54 5.12 21.27
C TYR A 67 -2.43 5.04 22.35
N GLY A 68 -2.68 5.58 23.55
CA GLY A 68 -1.68 5.70 24.61
C GLY A 68 -0.65 6.81 24.38
N GLU A 69 -0.81 7.62 23.33
CA GLU A 69 0.14 8.65 22.93
C GLU A 69 -0.51 10.04 22.91
N ILE A 70 0.30 11.07 23.11
CA ILE A 70 -0.17 12.46 23.06
C ILE A 70 -0.41 12.84 21.59
N ILE A 71 -1.67 13.08 21.23
CA ILE A 71 -2.04 13.54 19.88
C ILE A 71 -2.16 15.06 19.77
N GLY A 72 -2.08 15.77 20.90
CA GLY A 72 -2.11 17.23 20.96
C GLY A 72 -2.48 17.75 22.34
N TYR A 73 -2.67 19.06 22.44
CA TYR A 73 -3.06 19.74 23.67
C TYR A 73 -4.33 20.55 23.45
N ALA A 74 -5.17 20.63 24.48
CA ALA A 74 -6.43 21.36 24.40
C ALA A 74 -6.19 22.89 24.31
N GLU A 75 -6.75 23.55 23.30
CA GLU A 75 -6.65 25.02 23.13
C GLU A 75 -7.43 25.81 24.20
N ARG A 76 -8.42 25.16 24.81
CA ARG A 76 -9.26 25.69 25.89
C ARG A 76 -9.75 24.55 26.77
N ASP A 77 -10.44 24.87 27.85
CA ASP A 77 -11.08 23.84 28.68
C ASP A 77 -12.11 23.05 27.86
N ILE A 78 -12.00 21.71 27.90
CA ILE A 78 -12.87 20.73 27.25
C ILE A 78 -13.62 19.98 28.35
N THR A 79 -14.95 20.06 28.35
CA THR A 79 -15.79 19.36 29.32
C THR A 79 -15.93 17.89 28.97
N GLN A 80 -16.10 17.03 29.97
CA GLN A 80 -16.43 15.62 29.73
C GLN A 80 -17.71 15.50 28.88
N GLY A 81 -17.71 14.62 27.88
CA GLY A 81 -18.85 14.38 26.99
C GLY A 81 -18.99 15.38 25.83
N SER A 82 -18.09 16.35 25.70
CA SER A 82 -18.07 17.29 24.57
C SER A 82 -17.41 16.71 23.32
N TRP A 83 -17.77 17.28 22.17
CA TRP A 83 -17.12 16.97 20.90
C TRP A 83 -15.75 17.66 20.82
N ILE A 84 -14.71 16.89 20.48
CA ILE A 84 -13.38 17.43 20.17
C ILE A 84 -13.20 17.49 18.66
N ASP A 85 -13.37 18.68 18.09
CA ASP A 85 -13.01 18.98 16.71
C ASP A 85 -11.55 19.43 16.57
N GLU A 86 -11.05 19.52 15.33
CA GLU A 86 -9.65 19.84 15.06
C GLU A 86 -9.21 21.23 15.56
N SER A 87 -10.13 22.20 15.62
CA SER A 87 -9.81 23.57 16.09
C SER A 87 -9.52 23.65 17.59
N LEU A 88 -9.83 22.59 18.34
CA LEU A 88 -9.61 22.51 19.80
C LEU A 88 -8.28 21.85 20.16
N VAL A 89 -7.49 21.45 19.15
CA VAL A 89 -6.29 20.64 19.35
C VAL A 89 -5.07 21.34 18.75
N SER A 90 -4.15 21.79 19.60
CA SER A 90 -2.82 22.17 19.17
C SER A 90 -1.95 20.93 18.95
N LEU A 91 -1.18 20.93 17.86
CA LEU A 91 -0.27 19.84 17.54
C LEU A 91 0.93 19.81 18.51
N PRO A 92 1.39 18.62 18.92
CA PRO A 92 2.66 18.51 19.63
C PRO A 92 3.82 18.81 18.69
N VAL A 93 4.92 19.33 19.24
CA VAL A 93 6.16 19.50 18.48
C VAL A 93 6.84 18.14 18.34
N ALA A 94 7.07 17.71 17.10
CA ALA A 94 7.78 16.47 16.84
C ALA A 94 9.25 16.57 17.33
N PRO A 95 9.78 15.54 18.01
CA PRO A 95 11.18 15.51 18.40
C PRO A 95 12.11 15.46 17.17
N PRO A 96 13.34 15.97 17.26
CA PRO A 96 14.35 15.81 16.21
C PRO A 96 14.63 14.34 15.90
N LEU A 97 14.84 14.01 14.62
CA LEU A 97 15.02 12.62 14.16
C LEU A 97 16.22 11.95 14.84
N GLU A 98 17.31 12.69 15.02
CA GLU A 98 18.55 12.24 15.64
C GLU A 98 18.43 11.90 17.14
N SER A 99 17.36 12.35 17.79
CA SER A 99 17.11 12.05 19.21
C SER A 99 16.25 10.80 19.43
N LEU A 100 15.76 10.19 18.35
CA LEU A 100 14.86 9.05 18.44
C LEU A 100 15.59 7.76 18.84
N PRO A 101 15.03 6.97 19.77
CA PRO A 101 15.62 5.69 20.16
C PRO A 101 15.53 4.68 19.02
N LEU A 102 16.62 3.94 18.80
CA LEU A 102 16.75 2.94 17.74
C LEU A 102 16.86 1.53 18.34
N ALA A 103 16.05 0.60 17.84
CA ALA A 103 16.08 -0.82 18.25
C ALA A 103 16.01 -1.06 19.78
N THR A 104 15.39 -0.15 20.54
CA THR A 104 15.31 -0.23 22.00
C THR A 104 14.21 -1.17 22.50
N ARG A 105 13.27 -1.56 21.64
CA ARG A 105 12.11 -2.39 21.96
C ARG A 105 11.85 -3.41 20.84
N VAL A 106 12.90 -4.12 20.41
CA VAL A 106 12.78 -5.18 19.41
C VAL A 106 11.92 -6.31 19.99
N PRO A 107 10.77 -6.64 19.39
CA PRO A 107 9.90 -7.72 19.87
C PRO A 107 10.59 -9.07 19.69
N ALA A 108 10.38 -9.98 20.64
CA ALA A 108 10.79 -11.38 20.46
C ALA A 108 10.00 -12.00 19.29
N PRO A 109 10.64 -12.79 18.41
CA PRO A 109 9.93 -13.49 17.35
C PRO A 109 8.80 -14.36 17.90
N LEU A 110 7.62 -14.28 17.30
CA LEU A 110 6.49 -15.15 17.62
C LEU A 110 6.74 -16.57 17.07
N PRO A 111 6.11 -17.62 17.63
CA PRO A 111 6.21 -18.97 17.10
C PRO A 111 5.81 -19.03 15.62
N PRO A 112 6.60 -19.71 14.76
CA PRO A 112 6.34 -19.78 13.33
C PRO A 112 5.00 -20.48 13.05
N LEU A 113 4.43 -20.17 11.88
CA LEU A 113 3.26 -20.86 11.32
C LEU A 113 3.71 -21.68 10.12
N GLU A 114 3.59 -22.99 10.22
CA GLU A 114 4.03 -23.95 9.20
C GLU A 114 2.83 -24.58 8.47
N GLY A 115 3.08 -25.15 7.30
CA GLY A 115 2.06 -25.91 6.54
C GLY A 115 1.09 -25.07 5.71
N TYR A 116 1.13 -23.74 5.81
CA TYR A 116 0.32 -22.87 4.94
C TYR A 116 0.95 -22.73 3.55
N THR A 117 0.10 -22.90 2.52
CA THR A 117 0.47 -22.80 1.11
C THR A 117 -0.53 -21.96 0.31
N PHE A 118 -0.10 -21.50 -0.87
CA PHE A 118 -0.97 -20.94 -1.90
C PHE A 118 -0.60 -21.53 -3.27
N ASP A 119 -1.54 -21.58 -4.21
CA ASP A 119 -1.30 -22.11 -5.56
C ASP A 119 -0.70 -21.02 -6.46
N GLY A 120 0.62 -20.92 -6.51
CA GLY A 120 1.36 -19.87 -7.24
C GLY A 120 2.08 -20.36 -8.49
N TYR A 121 2.64 -19.43 -9.27
CA TYR A 121 3.51 -19.72 -10.41
C TYR A 121 4.97 -19.56 -10.00
N LEU A 122 5.66 -20.68 -9.73
CA LEU A 122 7.07 -20.67 -9.35
C LEU A 122 7.95 -20.21 -10.53
N ASN A 123 8.94 -19.38 -10.22
CA ASN A 123 9.93 -18.85 -11.14
C ASN A 123 11.28 -19.52 -10.94
N ASP A 124 12.15 -19.45 -11.96
CA ASP A 124 13.50 -20.03 -11.92
C ASP A 124 14.39 -19.39 -10.85
N ASP A 125 14.12 -18.13 -10.48
CA ASP A 125 14.81 -17.41 -9.40
C ASP A 125 14.30 -17.78 -7.98
N GLY A 126 13.34 -18.70 -7.88
CA GLY A 126 12.73 -19.16 -6.63
C GLY A 126 11.60 -18.28 -6.10
N SER A 127 11.30 -17.15 -6.74
CA SER A 127 10.11 -16.35 -6.44
C SER A 127 8.84 -17.05 -6.94
N ALA A 128 7.67 -16.65 -6.43
CA ALA A 128 6.38 -17.20 -6.86
C ALA A 128 5.41 -16.09 -7.19
N GLY A 129 4.89 -16.09 -8.42
CA GLY A 129 3.85 -15.16 -8.87
C GLY A 129 2.45 -15.60 -8.43
N THR A 130 1.59 -14.63 -8.13
CA THR A 130 0.15 -14.80 -7.91
C THR A 130 -0.66 -14.64 -9.19
N LYS A 131 -0.06 -14.05 -10.23
CA LYS A 131 -0.57 -13.99 -11.61
C LYS A 131 0.51 -14.47 -12.59
N ASN A 132 0.10 -14.90 -13.78
CA ASN A 132 0.95 -15.29 -14.90
C ASN A 132 0.75 -14.30 -16.06
N LEU A 133 1.51 -13.21 -16.07
CA LEU A 133 1.30 -12.08 -16.97
C LEU A 133 2.45 -11.93 -17.96
N LEU A 134 2.14 -11.54 -19.20
CA LEU A 134 3.13 -10.95 -20.10
C LEU A 134 3.30 -9.46 -19.76
N GLY A 135 4.51 -9.06 -19.35
CA GLY A 135 4.85 -7.66 -19.14
C GLY A 135 5.45 -7.04 -20.41
N ILE A 136 4.84 -5.97 -20.93
CA ILE A 136 5.42 -5.14 -22.00
C ILE A 136 5.93 -3.86 -21.36
N THR A 137 7.23 -3.78 -21.10
CA THR A 137 7.85 -2.56 -20.57
C THR A 137 8.17 -1.60 -21.71
N THR A 138 8.03 -0.30 -21.44
CA THR A 138 8.35 0.75 -22.40
C THR A 138 9.61 1.46 -21.98
N SER A 139 10.47 1.85 -22.91
CA SER A 139 11.62 2.71 -22.60
C SER A 139 11.22 4.19 -22.49
N VAL A 140 10.08 4.56 -23.08
CA VAL A 140 9.62 5.96 -23.23
C VAL A 140 8.11 6.07 -23.40
N HIS A 141 7.52 7.19 -22.97
CA HIS A 141 6.08 7.45 -23.15
C HIS A 141 5.61 7.50 -24.62
N CYS A 142 6.47 7.87 -25.57
CA CYS A 142 6.08 8.02 -26.98
C CYS A 142 5.50 6.75 -27.60
N VAL A 143 5.83 5.57 -27.08
CA VAL A 143 5.30 4.29 -27.58
C VAL A 143 4.00 3.87 -26.89
N ALA A 144 3.55 4.56 -25.84
CA ALA A 144 2.41 4.14 -25.02
C ALA A 144 1.15 3.88 -25.86
N GLY A 145 0.81 4.78 -26.79
CA GLY A 145 -0.36 4.61 -27.67
C GLY A 145 -0.23 3.42 -28.63
N VAL A 146 1.00 3.08 -29.06
CA VAL A 146 1.27 1.90 -29.88
C VAL A 146 1.12 0.63 -29.04
N VAL A 147 1.72 0.61 -27.85
CA VAL A 147 1.65 -0.55 -26.95
C VAL A 147 0.21 -0.79 -26.49
N ASP A 148 -0.56 0.23 -26.15
CA ASP A 148 -1.99 0.11 -25.78
C ASP A 148 -2.83 -0.45 -26.94
N HIS A 149 -2.51 -0.05 -28.18
CA HIS A 149 -3.14 -0.60 -29.36
C HIS A 149 -2.81 -2.09 -29.52
N VAL A 150 -1.53 -2.46 -29.39
CA VAL A 150 -1.09 -3.85 -29.56
C VAL A 150 -1.57 -4.75 -28.42
N VAL A 151 -1.64 -4.27 -27.18
CA VAL A 151 -2.23 -5.02 -26.05
C VAL A 151 -3.65 -5.47 -26.37
N LYS A 152 -4.49 -4.60 -26.93
CA LYS A 152 -5.85 -4.97 -27.35
C LYS A 152 -5.88 -6.04 -28.44
N LEU A 153 -4.90 -6.02 -29.35
CA LEU A 153 -4.75 -7.06 -30.37
C LEU A 153 -4.29 -8.38 -29.74
N ILE A 154 -3.33 -8.34 -28.82
CA ILE A 154 -2.85 -9.52 -28.08
C ILE A 154 -4.02 -10.15 -27.31
N GLU A 155 -4.78 -9.36 -26.54
CA GLU A 155 -5.94 -9.84 -25.76
C GLU A 155 -7.01 -10.48 -26.64
N ARG A 156 -7.26 -9.92 -27.83
CA ARG A 156 -8.29 -10.43 -28.77
C ARG A 156 -7.82 -11.65 -29.56
N ASP A 157 -6.61 -11.63 -30.10
CA ASP A 157 -6.17 -12.55 -31.16
C ASP A 157 -5.18 -13.62 -30.67
N LEU A 158 -4.36 -13.29 -29.67
CA LEU A 158 -3.31 -14.19 -29.18
C LEU A 158 -3.68 -14.86 -27.86
N LEU A 159 -4.10 -14.09 -26.86
CA LEU A 159 -4.36 -14.56 -25.50
C LEU A 159 -5.36 -15.75 -25.45
N PRO A 160 -6.43 -15.83 -26.27
CA PRO A 160 -7.31 -17.00 -26.29
C PRO A 160 -6.63 -18.32 -26.67
N ARG A 161 -5.45 -18.28 -27.31
CA ARG A 161 -4.64 -19.46 -27.65
C ARG A 161 -3.80 -19.95 -26.47
N TYR A 162 -3.70 -19.17 -25.39
CA TYR A 162 -2.80 -19.37 -24.25
C TYR A 162 -3.55 -19.37 -22.92
N PRO A 163 -4.38 -20.41 -22.65
CA PRO A 163 -5.31 -20.42 -21.52
C PRO A 163 -4.67 -20.41 -20.13
N ASN A 164 -3.37 -20.65 -20.01
CA ASN A 164 -2.66 -20.58 -18.73
C ASN A 164 -2.06 -19.20 -18.45
N VAL A 165 -2.19 -18.23 -19.38
CA VAL A 165 -1.71 -16.86 -19.21
C VAL A 165 -2.87 -15.99 -18.74
N ASP A 166 -2.73 -15.33 -17.60
CA ASP A 166 -3.79 -14.55 -16.96
C ASP A 166 -4.05 -13.22 -17.70
N GLY A 167 -3.08 -12.72 -18.46
CA GLY A 167 -3.22 -11.49 -19.22
C GLY A 167 -1.91 -10.91 -19.73
N VAL A 168 -2.01 -9.73 -20.35
CA VAL A 168 -0.89 -8.91 -20.81
C VAL A 168 -1.00 -7.53 -20.19
N VAL A 169 0.14 -6.93 -19.81
CA VAL A 169 0.18 -5.62 -19.15
C VAL A 169 1.19 -4.71 -19.83
N ALA A 170 0.72 -3.57 -20.31
CA ALA A 170 1.58 -2.46 -20.72
C ALA A 170 2.07 -1.70 -19.48
N LEU A 171 3.38 -1.61 -19.30
CA LEU A 171 4.01 -0.87 -18.21
C LEU A 171 4.36 0.56 -18.66
N ASN A 172 3.35 1.25 -19.19
CA ASN A 172 3.51 2.61 -19.69
C ASN A 172 3.84 3.59 -18.55
N HIS A 173 4.76 4.51 -18.82
CA HIS A 173 5.12 5.58 -17.90
C HIS A 173 5.46 6.87 -18.64
N LEU A 174 5.50 7.99 -17.92
CA LEU A 174 5.86 9.31 -18.47
C LEU A 174 7.37 9.54 -18.59
N TYR A 175 8.18 8.73 -17.93
CA TYR A 175 9.65 8.87 -17.97
C TYR A 175 10.25 8.43 -19.32
N GLY A 176 11.50 8.82 -19.59
CA GLY A 176 12.31 8.31 -20.72
C GLY A 176 12.59 9.34 -21.83
N CYS A 177 11.77 10.38 -21.97
CA CYS A 177 12.00 11.53 -22.86
C CYS A 177 11.67 12.83 -22.13
N GLY A 178 12.29 13.96 -22.52
CA GLY A 178 12.05 15.25 -21.85
C GLY A 178 12.47 15.29 -20.37
N VAL A 179 13.38 14.40 -19.96
CA VAL A 179 13.86 14.30 -18.58
C VAL A 179 15.35 14.59 -18.45
N ALA A 180 15.76 15.05 -17.27
CA ALA A 180 17.17 15.12 -16.89
C ALA A 180 17.69 13.72 -16.53
N ILE A 181 17.92 12.87 -17.54
CA ILE A 181 18.27 11.44 -17.38
C ILE A 181 19.54 11.19 -16.54
N ASN A 182 20.42 12.19 -16.42
CA ASN A 182 21.66 12.11 -15.65
C ASN A 182 21.62 12.99 -14.38
N ALA A 183 20.46 13.55 -14.01
CA ALA A 183 20.33 14.25 -12.74
C ALA A 183 20.51 13.27 -11.57
N PRO A 184 21.04 13.71 -10.41
CA PRO A 184 21.25 12.83 -9.25
C PRO A 184 20.01 12.02 -8.83
N ALA A 185 18.83 12.64 -8.89
CA ALA A 185 17.56 12.01 -8.52
C ALA A 185 16.95 11.10 -9.61
N ALA A 186 17.52 11.07 -10.82
CA ALA A 186 17.03 10.24 -11.94
C ALA A 186 17.22 8.73 -11.70
N VAL A 187 18.02 8.35 -10.70
CA VAL A 187 18.20 6.96 -10.27
C VAL A 187 16.87 6.31 -9.86
N ILE A 188 15.97 7.07 -9.23
CA ILE A 188 14.70 6.54 -8.70
C ILE A 188 13.78 6.04 -9.83
N PRO A 189 13.38 6.86 -10.83
CA PRO A 189 12.51 6.37 -11.89
C PRO A 189 13.15 5.25 -12.72
N ILE A 190 14.46 5.32 -13.01
CA ILE A 190 15.16 4.25 -13.76
C ILE A 190 15.10 2.93 -12.98
N ARG A 191 15.46 2.97 -11.69
CA ARG A 191 15.42 1.80 -10.81
C ARG A 191 14.00 1.25 -10.66
N THR A 192 13.00 2.12 -10.52
CA THR A 192 11.58 1.70 -10.43
C THR A 192 11.19 0.90 -11.66
N ILE A 193 11.38 1.44 -12.87
CA ILE A 193 10.94 0.79 -14.11
C ILE A 193 11.70 -0.54 -14.31
N HIS A 194 13.00 -0.55 -14.05
CA HIS A 194 13.83 -1.75 -14.09
C HIS A 194 13.31 -2.83 -13.11
N ASN A 195 13.04 -2.47 -11.85
CA ASN A 195 12.63 -3.43 -10.85
C ASN A 195 11.17 -3.90 -10.99
N ILE A 196 10.29 -3.13 -11.65
CA ILE A 196 8.95 -3.62 -12.04
C ILE A 196 9.09 -4.82 -12.98
N ALA A 197 10.03 -4.79 -13.94
CA ALA A 197 10.27 -5.93 -14.84
C ALA A 197 10.71 -7.21 -14.10
N LEU A 198 11.26 -7.09 -12.89
CA LEU A 198 11.63 -8.19 -11.99
C LEU A 198 10.47 -8.68 -11.10
N ASN A 199 9.24 -8.20 -11.30
CA ASN A 199 8.12 -8.64 -10.48
C ASN A 199 7.79 -10.11 -10.75
N PRO A 200 7.58 -10.96 -9.71
CA PRO A 200 7.32 -12.39 -9.90
C PRO A 200 6.10 -12.72 -10.78
N ASN A 201 5.13 -11.81 -10.89
CA ASN A 201 3.94 -12.00 -11.72
C ASN A 201 4.23 -11.98 -13.22
N PHE A 202 5.39 -11.46 -13.65
CA PHE A 202 5.83 -11.52 -15.04
C PHE A 202 6.61 -12.79 -15.39
N GLY A 203 6.99 -13.60 -14.39
CA GLY A 203 7.63 -14.89 -14.62
C GLY A 203 8.98 -14.87 -15.32
N GLY A 204 9.69 -13.73 -15.29
CA GLY A 204 10.91 -13.54 -16.08
C GLY A 204 10.65 -13.34 -17.58
N GLU A 205 9.39 -13.28 -18.02
CA GLU A 205 9.00 -13.10 -19.42
C GLU A 205 8.47 -11.68 -19.63
N ILE A 206 9.41 -10.74 -19.74
CA ILE A 206 9.13 -9.38 -20.16
C ILE A 206 9.63 -9.15 -21.58
N MET A 207 8.99 -8.22 -22.29
CA MET A 207 9.50 -7.65 -23.53
C MET A 207 9.62 -6.13 -23.40
N VAL A 208 10.58 -5.53 -24.09
CA VAL A 208 10.83 -4.09 -24.09
C VAL A 208 10.43 -3.51 -25.44
N VAL A 209 9.58 -2.50 -25.44
CA VAL A 209 9.25 -1.70 -26.63
C VAL A 209 9.83 -0.30 -26.46
N GLY A 210 10.70 0.10 -27.38
CA GLY A 210 11.29 1.43 -27.42
C GLY A 210 11.02 2.14 -28.73
N LEU A 211 11.08 3.48 -28.73
CA LEU A 211 10.90 4.24 -29.96
C LEU A 211 12.18 4.19 -30.80
N GLY A 212 13.34 4.38 -30.17
CA GLY A 212 14.67 4.42 -30.77
C GLY A 212 15.41 5.74 -30.53
N CYS A 213 14.70 6.84 -30.23
CA CYS A 213 15.28 8.17 -30.07
C CYS A 213 15.27 8.72 -28.63
N GLU A 214 14.75 7.95 -27.67
CA GLU A 214 14.60 8.35 -26.28
C GLU A 214 15.94 8.48 -25.52
N LYS A 215 15.91 9.17 -24.38
CA LYS A 215 17.09 9.29 -23.50
C LYS A 215 17.31 8.02 -22.67
N LEU A 216 16.23 7.37 -22.23
CA LEU A 216 16.29 6.08 -21.56
C LEU A 216 16.25 4.98 -22.62
N GLN A 217 17.38 4.65 -23.23
CA GLN A 217 17.42 3.56 -24.21
C GLN A 217 17.14 2.19 -23.54
N PRO A 218 16.57 1.20 -24.27
CA PRO A 218 16.32 -0.13 -23.74
C PRO A 218 17.51 -0.76 -23.02
N GLU A 219 18.74 -0.58 -23.53
CA GLU A 219 19.96 -1.12 -22.94
C GLU A 219 20.23 -0.51 -21.56
N ARG A 220 19.96 0.79 -21.41
CA ARG A 220 20.10 1.49 -20.13
C ARG A 220 19.04 1.04 -19.14
N LEU A 221 17.81 0.81 -19.60
CA LEU A 221 16.75 0.24 -18.75
C LEU A 221 17.13 -1.17 -18.26
N LEU A 222 17.62 -2.03 -19.16
CA LEU A 222 18.04 -3.39 -18.82
C LEU A 222 19.27 -3.41 -17.91
N THR A 223 20.23 -2.50 -18.12
CA THR A 223 21.39 -2.33 -17.24
C THR A 223 20.98 -1.83 -15.85
N GLY A 224 19.99 -0.93 -15.79
CA GLY A 224 19.49 -0.36 -14.55
C GLY A 224 20.42 0.69 -13.94
N THR A 225 20.50 0.68 -12.60
CA THR A 225 21.30 1.59 -11.77
C THR A 225 22.38 0.81 -11.01
N PRO A 226 23.41 1.48 -10.43
CA PRO A 226 24.49 0.77 -9.74
C PRO A 226 24.05 -0.11 -8.57
N ASP A 227 22.84 0.10 -8.03
CA ASP A 227 22.28 -0.63 -6.89
C ASP A 227 21.30 -1.75 -7.29
N VAL A 228 21.21 -2.10 -8.58
CA VAL A 228 20.40 -3.24 -9.08
C VAL A 228 21.25 -4.19 -9.93
N GLN A 229 20.78 -5.43 -10.05
CA GLN A 229 21.41 -6.42 -10.93
C GLN A 229 20.89 -6.25 -12.37
N PRO A 230 21.78 -6.13 -13.38
CA PRO A 230 21.36 -6.03 -14.77
C PRO A 230 20.48 -7.20 -15.23
N LEU A 231 19.47 -6.87 -16.03
CA LEU A 231 18.62 -7.86 -16.70
C LEU A 231 19.31 -8.39 -17.93
N THR A 232 19.54 -9.70 -17.96
CA THR A 232 19.95 -10.39 -19.19
C THR A 232 18.70 -10.83 -19.94
N MET A 233 18.52 -10.34 -21.16
CA MET A 233 17.37 -10.64 -21.98
C MET A 233 17.82 -10.96 -23.41
N GLU A 234 17.09 -11.86 -24.09
CA GLU A 234 17.32 -12.14 -25.51
C GLU A 234 17.13 -10.85 -26.31
N ALA A 235 18.02 -10.56 -27.27
CA ALA A 235 17.88 -9.39 -28.13
C ALA A 235 16.53 -9.35 -28.87
N ALA A 236 15.97 -10.53 -29.16
CA ALA A 236 14.67 -10.69 -29.79
C ALA A 236 13.49 -10.24 -28.91
N SER A 237 13.68 -9.98 -27.61
CA SER A 237 12.67 -9.44 -26.72
C SER A 237 12.67 -7.90 -26.66
N VAL A 238 13.58 -7.24 -27.39
CA VAL A 238 13.61 -5.79 -27.56
C VAL A 238 13.11 -5.43 -28.96
N VAL A 239 12.03 -4.65 -29.02
CA VAL A 239 11.50 -4.09 -30.28
C VAL A 239 11.71 -2.59 -30.29
N ARG A 240 12.46 -2.08 -31.27
CA ARG A 240 12.65 -0.64 -31.48
C ARG A 240 11.88 -0.18 -32.71
N LEU A 241 10.87 0.67 -32.50
CA LEU A 241 9.92 1.01 -33.55
C LEU A 241 10.58 1.71 -34.75
N GLN A 242 11.60 2.54 -34.53
CA GLN A 242 12.29 3.28 -35.59
C GLN A 242 13.49 2.55 -36.23
N ASP A 243 13.73 1.28 -35.91
CA ASP A 243 14.76 0.50 -36.60
C ASP A 243 14.45 0.38 -38.11
N GLU A 244 15.49 0.44 -38.95
CA GLU A 244 15.36 0.51 -40.42
C GLU A 244 14.61 -0.69 -41.04
N GLN A 245 14.53 -1.81 -40.32
CA GLN A 245 13.78 -3.00 -40.73
C GLN A 245 12.25 -2.76 -40.77
N HIS A 246 11.75 -1.76 -40.05
CA HIS A 246 10.32 -1.46 -39.99
C HIS A 246 9.90 -0.50 -41.11
N VAL A 247 9.15 -1.02 -42.07
CA VAL A 247 8.54 -0.22 -43.14
C VAL A 247 7.05 -0.01 -42.85
N GLY A 248 6.72 1.15 -42.27
CA GLY A 248 5.37 1.54 -41.90
C GLY A 248 4.89 0.97 -40.56
N PHE A 249 3.75 1.48 -40.08
CA PHE A 249 3.20 1.13 -38.77
C PHE A 249 2.82 -0.35 -38.64
N GLY A 250 2.33 -0.97 -39.73
CA GLY A 250 1.97 -2.39 -39.73
C GLY A 250 3.16 -3.30 -39.39
N ALA A 251 4.34 -3.03 -39.96
CA ALA A 251 5.55 -3.80 -39.66
C ALA A 251 5.97 -3.69 -38.19
N MET A 252 5.81 -2.51 -37.58
CA MET A 252 6.07 -2.31 -36.14
C MET A 252 5.09 -3.15 -35.28
N VAL A 253 3.80 -3.13 -35.62
CA VAL A 253 2.78 -3.92 -34.92
C VAL A 253 3.05 -5.42 -35.06
N ASP A 254 3.39 -5.89 -36.26
CA ASP A 254 3.67 -7.30 -36.54
C ASP A 254 4.87 -7.81 -35.75
N ASP A 255 5.94 -7.03 -35.60
CA ASP A 255 7.12 -7.41 -34.81
C ASP A 255 6.78 -7.53 -33.31
N ILE A 256 6.01 -6.57 -32.76
CA ILE A 256 5.54 -6.64 -31.36
C ILE A 256 4.67 -7.89 -31.16
N LEU A 257 3.74 -8.18 -32.09
CA LEU A 257 2.86 -9.35 -32.01
C LEU A 257 3.63 -10.68 -32.10
N GLN A 258 4.60 -10.78 -33.00
CA GLN A 258 5.45 -11.98 -33.13
C GLN A 258 6.29 -12.20 -31.87
N THR A 259 6.85 -11.13 -31.33
CA THR A 259 7.59 -11.17 -30.08
C THR A 259 6.69 -11.60 -28.92
N ALA A 260 5.51 -10.99 -28.78
CA ALA A 260 4.52 -11.37 -27.76
C ALA A 260 4.10 -12.84 -27.88
N ASP A 261 3.84 -13.35 -29.09
CA ASP A 261 3.45 -14.76 -29.30
C ASP A 261 4.50 -15.74 -28.75
N ARG A 262 5.80 -15.47 -28.94
CA ARG A 262 6.88 -16.30 -28.36
C ARG A 262 6.86 -16.29 -26.83
N HIS A 263 6.73 -15.12 -26.21
CA HIS A 263 6.65 -15.01 -24.75
C HIS A 263 5.40 -15.72 -24.20
N LEU A 264 4.25 -15.55 -24.85
CA LEU A 264 3.00 -16.23 -24.48
C LEU A 264 3.12 -17.76 -24.57
N GLN A 265 3.80 -18.29 -25.59
CA GLN A 265 4.07 -19.73 -25.70
C GLN A 265 4.87 -20.27 -24.51
N ARG A 266 5.82 -19.50 -23.97
CA ARG A 266 6.61 -19.87 -22.79
C ARG A 266 5.79 -19.74 -21.51
N LEU A 267 5.12 -18.60 -21.31
CA LEU A 267 4.23 -18.37 -20.17
C LEU A 267 3.11 -19.41 -20.07
N ASN A 268 2.57 -19.86 -21.21
CA ASN A 268 1.50 -20.85 -21.25
C ASN A 268 1.93 -22.26 -20.78
N ARG A 269 3.24 -22.53 -20.67
CA ARG A 269 3.74 -23.80 -20.10
C ARG A 269 3.69 -23.81 -18.57
N ARG A 270 3.62 -22.64 -17.95
CA ARG A 270 3.52 -22.49 -16.49
C ARG A 270 2.13 -22.92 -16.02
N ARG A 271 2.07 -23.50 -14.83
CA ARG A 271 0.83 -23.85 -14.13
C ARG A 271 0.97 -23.44 -12.68
N ARG A 272 -0.15 -23.13 -12.03
CA ARG A 272 -0.16 -22.98 -10.58
C ARG A 272 0.25 -24.30 -9.92
N GLN A 273 1.03 -24.18 -8.86
CA GLN A 273 1.43 -25.29 -8.01
C GLN A 273 1.49 -24.83 -6.55
N PRO A 274 1.38 -25.76 -5.58
CA PRO A 274 1.51 -25.40 -4.17
C PRO A 274 2.87 -24.76 -3.88
N CYS A 275 2.86 -23.52 -3.43
CA CYS A 275 4.01 -22.76 -2.96
C CYS A 275 3.84 -22.45 -1.47
N PRO A 276 4.93 -22.47 -0.67
CA PRO A 276 4.84 -22.05 0.72
C PRO A 276 4.46 -20.57 0.80
N VAL A 277 3.67 -20.18 1.81
CA VAL A 277 3.33 -18.76 2.06
C VAL A 277 4.58 -17.89 2.23
N SER A 278 5.70 -18.48 2.63
CA SER A 278 6.99 -17.78 2.73
C SER A 278 7.47 -17.15 1.41
N SER A 279 6.97 -17.60 0.25
CA SER A 279 7.27 -17.00 -1.05
C SER A 279 6.38 -15.80 -1.41
N LEU A 280 5.36 -15.47 -0.60
CA LEU A 280 4.53 -14.28 -0.82
C LEU A 280 5.26 -12.99 -0.43
N VAL A 281 4.95 -11.95 -1.18
CA VAL A 281 5.35 -10.56 -0.90
C VAL A 281 4.10 -9.71 -0.92
N VAL A 282 3.64 -9.24 0.24
CA VAL A 282 2.35 -8.54 0.39
C VAL A 282 2.59 -7.07 0.71
N GLY A 283 2.09 -6.18 -0.14
CA GLY A 283 2.09 -4.73 0.10
C GLY A 283 0.85 -4.28 0.86
N MET A 284 0.99 -3.27 1.71
CA MET A 284 -0.09 -2.67 2.47
C MET A 284 -0.05 -1.15 2.32
N GLN A 285 -1.19 -0.53 2.03
CA GLN A 285 -1.34 0.92 2.01
C GLN A 285 -2.73 1.37 2.47
N CYS A 286 -2.85 2.64 2.83
CA CYS A 286 -4.13 3.30 3.04
C CYS A 286 -4.57 4.04 1.78
N GLY A 287 -5.88 4.23 1.63
CA GLY A 287 -6.45 5.15 0.66
C GLY A 287 -7.12 6.34 1.33
N GLY A 288 -8.44 6.43 1.14
CA GLY A 288 -9.28 7.42 1.81
C GLY A 288 -9.46 7.12 3.30
N SER A 289 -8.45 7.36 4.13
CA SER A 289 -8.51 7.12 5.58
C SER A 289 -9.66 7.86 6.27
N ASP A 290 -10.22 7.25 7.30
CA ASP A 290 -11.18 7.86 8.22
C ASP A 290 -10.77 7.55 9.67
N ALA A 291 -11.53 8.06 10.65
CA ALA A 291 -11.23 7.81 12.06
C ALA A 291 -11.33 6.34 12.47
N PHE A 292 -11.99 5.51 11.65
CA PHE A 292 -12.13 4.07 11.86
C PHE A 292 -10.95 3.28 11.32
N SER A 293 -10.18 3.82 10.37
CA SER A 293 -8.98 3.19 9.80
C SER A 293 -8.08 2.61 10.88
N GLY A 294 -7.68 3.43 11.87
CA GLY A 294 -6.76 3.04 12.93
C GLY A 294 -7.35 2.14 14.03
N VAL A 295 -8.67 1.91 14.06
CA VAL A 295 -9.33 1.12 15.11
C VAL A 295 -10.08 -0.12 14.58
N THR A 296 -10.08 -0.33 13.25
CA THR A 296 -10.72 -1.47 12.60
C THR A 296 -9.77 -2.12 11.57
N ALA A 297 -9.71 -1.58 10.35
CA ALA A 297 -9.00 -2.17 9.23
C ALA A 297 -7.49 -2.23 9.47
N ASN A 298 -6.84 -1.14 9.88
CA ASN A 298 -5.39 -1.11 10.06
C ASN A 298 -4.89 -2.08 11.14
N PRO A 299 -5.50 -2.22 12.34
CA PRO A 299 -5.07 -3.23 13.28
C PRO A 299 -5.34 -4.67 12.81
N ALA A 300 -6.44 -4.93 12.10
CA ALA A 300 -6.68 -6.26 11.50
C ALA A 300 -5.63 -6.61 10.42
N VAL A 301 -5.24 -5.62 9.60
CA VAL A 301 -4.13 -5.72 8.66
C VAL A 301 -2.81 -5.96 9.38
N GLY A 302 -2.54 -5.26 10.48
CA GLY A 302 -1.36 -5.49 11.31
C GLY A 302 -1.30 -6.90 11.89
N PHE A 303 -2.44 -7.45 12.32
CA PHE A 303 -2.52 -8.84 12.78
C PHE A 303 -2.21 -9.82 11.64
N ALA A 304 -2.80 -9.64 10.46
CA ALA A 304 -2.52 -10.46 9.28
C ALA A 304 -1.05 -10.33 8.81
N SER A 305 -0.46 -9.14 8.94
CA SER A 305 0.98 -8.91 8.71
C SER A 305 1.83 -9.80 9.61
N ASP A 306 1.55 -9.84 10.91
CA ASP A 306 2.29 -10.72 11.84
C ASP A 306 2.09 -12.21 11.51
N LEU A 307 0.91 -12.63 11.05
CA LEU A 307 0.69 -14.02 10.58
C LEU A 307 1.55 -14.36 9.35
N LEU A 308 1.63 -13.45 8.37
CA LEU A 308 2.47 -13.61 7.18
C LEU A 308 3.96 -13.66 7.54
N VAL A 309 4.42 -12.78 8.43
CA VAL A 309 5.79 -12.79 8.95
C VAL A 309 6.11 -14.12 9.66
N ARG A 310 5.18 -14.66 10.46
CA ARG A 310 5.31 -15.98 11.10
C ARG A 310 5.38 -17.14 10.12
N CYS A 311 4.80 -16.99 8.92
CA CYS A 311 4.94 -17.94 7.82
C CYS A 311 6.25 -17.75 7.02
N GLY A 312 7.09 -16.77 7.40
CA GLY A 312 8.34 -16.45 6.71
C GLY A 312 8.16 -15.68 5.41
N ALA A 313 7.00 -15.04 5.21
CA ALA A 313 6.73 -14.18 4.05
C ALA A 313 7.36 -12.79 4.21
N THR A 314 7.29 -11.99 3.14
CA THR A 314 7.67 -10.58 3.18
C THR A 314 6.42 -9.71 3.19
N VAL A 315 6.33 -8.76 4.12
CA VAL A 315 5.23 -7.79 4.21
C VAL A 315 5.80 -6.38 4.12
N MET A 316 5.18 -5.52 3.30
CA MET A 316 5.61 -4.14 3.09
C MET A 316 4.56 -3.15 3.57
N PHE A 317 4.99 -2.17 4.36
CA PHE A 317 4.26 -0.93 4.59
C PHE A 317 5.13 0.26 4.16
N SER A 318 4.49 1.35 3.76
CA SER A 318 5.15 2.40 2.98
C SER A 318 4.75 3.81 3.44
N GLU A 319 4.33 4.69 2.52
CA GLU A 319 3.64 5.94 2.81
C GLU A 319 4.37 6.83 3.84
N VAL A 320 5.53 7.37 3.48
CA VAL A 320 6.37 8.18 4.40
C VAL A 320 5.55 9.29 5.07
N THR A 321 4.76 10.04 4.29
CA THR A 321 3.88 11.11 4.79
C THR A 321 2.83 10.62 5.79
N GLU A 322 2.40 9.35 5.71
CA GLU A 322 1.42 8.75 6.61
C GLU A 322 2.05 8.30 7.93
N VAL A 323 3.34 7.97 7.97
CA VAL A 323 3.98 7.43 9.18
C VAL A 323 4.93 8.42 9.86
N ARG A 324 5.28 9.52 9.17
CA ARG A 324 6.32 10.47 9.59
C ARG A 324 6.17 11.02 11.00
N ASP A 325 4.93 11.27 11.46
CA ASP A 325 4.67 11.77 12.82
C ASP A 325 4.63 10.69 13.90
N ALA A 326 4.57 9.42 13.50
CA ALA A 326 4.62 8.27 14.40
C ALA A 326 5.97 7.52 14.30
N ILE A 327 6.97 8.10 13.64
CA ILE A 327 8.30 7.49 13.43
C ILE A 327 8.96 7.05 14.74
N HIS A 328 8.77 7.80 15.81
CA HIS A 328 9.28 7.53 17.15
C HIS A 328 8.77 6.21 17.75
N LEU A 329 7.70 5.63 17.19
CA LEU A 329 7.15 4.32 17.56
C LEU A 329 7.62 3.20 16.63
N LEU A 330 8.14 3.53 15.44
CA LEU A 330 8.70 2.58 14.49
C LEU A 330 10.18 2.32 14.76
N THR A 331 10.98 3.36 15.02
CA THR A 331 12.43 3.22 15.26
C THR A 331 12.81 2.29 16.41
N PRO A 332 12.04 2.19 17.53
CA PRO A 332 12.33 1.21 18.59
C PRO A 332 12.15 -0.24 18.14
N ARG A 333 11.36 -0.49 17.10
CA ARG A 333 11.04 -1.81 16.55
C ARG A 333 11.96 -2.24 15.40
N ALA A 334 12.89 -1.38 14.99
CA ALA A 334 13.92 -1.76 14.03
C ALA A 334 14.71 -2.98 14.53
N ALA A 335 15.02 -3.94 13.66
CA ALA A 335 15.71 -5.17 14.04
C ALA A 335 17.10 -4.90 14.66
N ASP A 336 17.74 -3.81 14.26
CA ASP A 336 19.02 -3.32 14.77
C ASP A 336 19.15 -1.80 14.53
N GLU A 337 20.20 -1.19 15.07
CA GLU A 337 20.45 0.24 14.91
C GLU A 337 20.69 0.66 13.44
N GLN A 338 21.22 -0.22 12.59
CA GLN A 338 21.48 0.10 11.20
C GLN A 338 20.17 0.25 10.43
N VAL A 339 19.22 -0.67 10.65
CA VAL A 339 17.85 -0.54 10.13
C VAL A 339 17.17 0.70 10.70
N GLY A 340 17.36 1.00 11.98
CA GLY A 340 16.84 2.20 12.63
C GLY A 340 17.37 3.49 12.00
N LYS A 341 18.69 3.60 11.77
CA LYS A 341 19.33 4.74 11.09
C LYS A 341 18.83 4.88 9.66
N ARG A 342 18.75 3.78 8.91
CA ARG A 342 18.22 3.80 7.54
C ARG A 342 16.77 4.28 7.49
N LEU A 343 15.95 3.95 8.50
CA LEU A 343 14.59 4.47 8.59
C LEU A 343 14.59 6.00 8.76
N LEU A 344 15.45 6.55 9.61
CA LEU A 344 15.61 8.00 9.77
C LEU A 344 16.12 8.69 8.49
N GLU A 345 17.03 8.05 7.76
CA GLU A 345 17.55 8.56 6.48
C GLU A 345 16.42 8.75 5.45
N GLU A 346 15.49 7.79 5.32
CA GLU A 346 14.35 7.92 4.42
C GLU A 346 13.38 9.02 4.86
N MET A 347 13.18 9.21 6.18
CA MET A 347 12.36 10.31 6.70
C MET A 347 12.97 11.67 6.37
N ALA A 348 14.28 11.84 6.65
CA ALA A 348 15.00 13.07 6.38
C ALA A 348 15.07 13.37 4.87
N TRP A 349 15.28 12.34 4.04
CA TRP A 349 15.29 12.48 2.59
C TRP A 349 13.95 13.00 2.06
N TYR A 350 12.84 12.45 2.57
CA TYR A 350 11.50 12.85 2.14
C TYR A 350 11.11 14.24 2.65
N ASP A 351 11.49 14.61 3.88
CA ASP A 351 11.31 15.95 4.41
C ASP A 351 12.03 16.99 3.53
N ASN A 352 13.29 16.73 3.17
CA ASN A 352 14.05 17.60 2.26
C ASN A 352 13.45 17.63 0.84
N TYR A 353 12.91 16.52 0.33
CA TYR A 353 12.20 16.51 -0.95
C TYR A 353 11.00 17.47 -0.96
N LEU A 354 10.20 17.48 0.11
CA LEU A 354 9.05 18.41 0.24
C LEU A 354 9.52 19.86 0.39
N GLU A 355 10.56 20.11 1.18
CA GLU A 355 11.13 21.45 1.37
C GLU A 355 11.64 22.05 0.05
N GLN A 356 12.34 21.26 -0.77
CA GLN A 356 12.79 21.68 -2.11
C GLN A 356 11.61 22.00 -3.04
N GLY A 357 10.47 21.33 -2.84
CA GLY A 357 9.21 21.61 -3.52
C GLY A 357 8.43 22.80 -2.92
N GLN A 358 8.97 23.50 -1.92
CA GLN A 358 8.32 24.59 -1.18
C GLN A 358 6.96 24.18 -0.58
N THR A 359 6.89 22.93 -0.12
CA THR A 359 5.70 22.36 0.49
C THR A 359 6.07 21.59 1.75
N ASP A 360 5.07 21.17 2.51
CA ASP A 360 5.24 20.41 3.73
C ASP A 360 4.19 19.30 3.84
N ARG A 361 4.02 18.80 5.06
CA ARG A 361 3.17 17.66 5.40
C ARG A 361 1.74 18.08 5.75
N SER A 362 1.49 19.38 5.90
CA SER A 362 0.24 19.94 6.45
C SER A 362 -0.99 19.69 5.57
N ALA A 363 -0.79 19.42 4.27
CA ALA A 363 -1.84 18.96 3.37
C ALA A 363 -2.41 17.57 3.75
N ASN A 364 -1.75 16.85 4.67
CA ASN A 364 -2.22 15.62 5.28
C ASN A 364 -2.56 15.88 6.77
N PRO A 365 -3.79 15.62 7.26
CA PRO A 365 -4.92 14.95 6.62
C PRO A 365 -5.65 15.78 5.56
N SER A 366 -6.11 15.11 4.49
CA SER A 366 -6.93 15.73 3.44
C SER A 366 -8.31 16.19 3.96
N PRO A 367 -9.03 17.09 3.27
CA PRO A 367 -10.39 17.49 3.67
C PRO A 367 -11.36 16.30 3.86
N GLY A 368 -11.20 15.25 3.06
CA GLY A 368 -11.98 14.01 3.18
C GLY A 368 -11.68 13.22 4.45
N ASN A 369 -10.43 13.25 4.93
CA ASN A 369 -10.00 12.60 6.17
C ASN A 369 -10.51 13.39 7.40
N LYS A 370 -10.43 14.72 7.35
CA LYS A 370 -10.96 15.61 8.40
C LYS A 370 -12.47 15.45 8.59
N LYS A 371 -13.22 15.41 7.48
CA LYS A 371 -14.66 15.07 7.49
C LYS A 371 -14.91 13.65 8.01
N GLY A 372 -13.94 12.76 7.88
CA GLY A 372 -13.97 11.41 8.44
C GLY A 372 -13.56 11.31 9.91
N GLY A 373 -13.33 12.43 10.61
CA GLY A 373 -13.07 12.48 12.05
C GLY A 373 -11.59 12.46 12.48
N LEU A 374 -10.65 12.50 11.52
CA LEU A 374 -9.22 12.64 11.81
C LEU A 374 -8.89 14.11 12.04
N ALA A 375 -8.56 14.49 13.27
CA ALA A 375 -8.33 15.88 13.63
C ALA A 375 -6.97 16.38 13.14
N ASN A 376 -5.95 15.52 13.17
CA ASN A 376 -4.60 15.95 12.84
C ASN A 376 -3.70 14.82 12.30
N VAL A 377 -2.51 15.20 11.87
CA VAL A 377 -1.53 14.31 11.22
C VAL A 377 -0.91 13.29 12.16
N VAL A 378 -0.70 13.63 13.45
CA VAL A 378 -0.17 12.70 14.46
C VAL A 378 -1.16 11.57 14.71
N GLU A 379 -2.43 11.91 14.95
CA GLU A 379 -3.51 10.94 15.13
C GLU A 379 -3.67 10.02 13.93
N LYS A 380 -3.58 10.59 12.71
CA LYS A 380 -3.61 9.83 11.47
C LYS A 380 -2.40 8.88 11.39
N ALA A 381 -1.22 9.34 11.75
CA ALA A 381 0.00 8.54 11.70
C ALA A 381 -0.02 7.36 12.67
N LEU A 382 -0.50 7.57 13.90
CA LEU A 382 -0.70 6.49 14.88
C LEU A 382 -1.63 5.39 14.34
N GLY A 383 -2.73 5.79 13.70
CA GLY A 383 -3.64 4.86 13.03
C GLY A 383 -2.99 4.16 11.83
N SER A 384 -2.17 4.87 11.05
CA SER A 384 -1.51 4.34 9.85
C SER A 384 -0.42 3.32 10.16
N ILE A 385 0.35 3.49 11.25
CA ILE A 385 1.38 2.51 11.66
C ILE A 385 0.79 1.21 12.21
N ALA A 386 -0.49 1.17 12.61
CA ALA A 386 -1.14 -0.06 13.07
C ALA A 386 -1.12 -1.18 12.01
N LYS A 387 -1.05 -0.83 10.72
CA LYS A 387 -0.89 -1.79 9.60
C LYS A 387 0.40 -2.59 9.68
N SER A 388 1.43 -2.07 10.36
CA SER A 388 2.73 -2.73 10.52
C SER A 388 2.72 -3.85 11.57
N GLY A 389 1.60 -4.08 12.26
CA GLY A 389 1.50 -5.10 13.30
C GLY A 389 2.49 -4.86 14.45
N ARG A 390 2.98 -5.95 15.04
CA ARG A 390 3.92 -5.91 16.17
C ARG A 390 5.27 -6.52 15.86
N SER A 391 5.47 -7.09 14.66
CA SER A 391 6.77 -7.63 14.22
C SER A 391 7.88 -6.58 14.17
N ALA A 392 9.13 -7.04 14.27
CA ALA A 392 10.32 -6.21 14.09
C ALA A 392 10.47 -5.78 12.62
N ILE A 393 10.88 -4.55 12.38
CA ILE A 393 11.18 -4.05 11.03
C ILE A 393 12.54 -4.61 10.62
N ALA A 394 12.56 -5.51 9.65
CA ALA A 394 13.75 -6.24 9.23
C ALA A 394 14.63 -5.45 8.25
N GLU A 395 14.03 -4.60 7.42
CA GLU A 395 14.75 -3.84 6.39
C GLU A 395 13.99 -2.55 6.04
N VAL A 396 14.72 -1.58 5.52
CA VAL A 396 14.20 -0.31 5.00
C VAL A 396 14.66 -0.14 3.56
N LEU A 397 13.73 0.16 2.67
CA LEU A 397 13.98 0.33 1.24
C LEU A 397 13.75 1.79 0.83
N SER A 398 14.66 2.34 0.03
CA SER A 398 14.41 3.60 -0.70
C SER A 398 13.43 3.37 -1.85
N PRO A 399 12.82 4.44 -2.41
CA PRO A 399 11.85 4.30 -3.50
C PRO A 399 12.36 3.43 -4.65
N GLY A 400 11.62 2.34 -4.91
CA GLY A 400 11.87 1.43 -6.04
C GLY A 400 12.94 0.37 -5.79
N GLN A 401 13.53 0.28 -4.59
CA GLN A 401 14.42 -0.82 -4.23
C GLN A 401 13.65 -2.11 -3.94
N ARG A 402 14.32 -3.26 -4.04
CA ARG A 402 13.78 -4.59 -3.72
C ARG A 402 14.38 -5.10 -2.40
N PRO A 403 13.63 -5.86 -1.59
CA PRO A 403 14.12 -6.38 -0.32
C PRO A 403 15.19 -7.46 -0.49
N THR A 404 16.13 -7.50 0.44
CA THR A 404 17.12 -8.58 0.59
C THR A 404 16.83 -9.46 1.80
N ARG A 405 15.95 -9.02 2.70
CA ARG A 405 15.48 -9.78 3.87
C ARG A 405 13.99 -10.10 3.77
N ARG A 406 13.57 -11.16 4.46
CA ARG A 406 12.15 -11.47 4.68
C ARG A 406 11.68 -10.93 6.03
N GLY A 407 10.37 -10.89 6.23
CA GLY A 407 9.72 -10.31 7.40
C GLY A 407 9.02 -9.00 7.08
N LEU A 408 8.88 -8.13 8.09
CA LEU A 408 8.26 -6.81 7.93
C LEU A 408 9.29 -5.81 7.38
N ILE A 409 8.97 -5.19 6.25
CA ILE A 409 9.83 -4.27 5.52
C ILE A 409 9.14 -2.91 5.45
N PHE A 410 9.90 -1.84 5.72
CA PHE A 410 9.44 -0.48 5.43
C PHE A 410 9.95 -0.08 4.05
N ALA A 411 9.05 0.07 3.07
CA ALA A 411 9.42 0.53 1.73
C ALA A 411 9.01 1.99 1.56
N ALA A 412 9.96 2.91 1.60
CA ALA A 412 9.68 4.35 1.52
C ALA A 412 9.05 4.72 0.18
N THR A 413 7.84 5.26 0.22
CA THR A 413 7.10 5.79 -0.93
C THR A 413 6.35 7.06 -0.57
N PRO A 414 5.98 7.90 -1.56
CA PRO A 414 4.88 8.83 -1.40
C PRO A 414 3.59 8.14 -0.97
N ALA A 415 2.72 8.85 -0.26
CA ALA A 415 1.42 8.35 0.20
C ALA A 415 0.32 8.37 -0.87
N SER A 416 0.58 8.96 -2.05
CA SER A 416 -0.37 8.93 -3.17
C SER A 416 -0.62 7.49 -3.62
N ASP A 417 -1.87 7.03 -3.56
CA ASP A 417 -2.30 5.63 -3.78
C ASP A 417 -1.65 4.98 -5.01
N PHE A 418 -1.63 5.71 -6.14
CA PHE A 418 -1.09 5.21 -7.41
C PHE A 418 0.43 5.15 -7.42
N VAL A 419 1.08 6.15 -6.82
CA VAL A 419 2.55 6.21 -6.74
C VAL A 419 3.05 5.14 -5.77
N CYS A 420 2.42 5.02 -4.59
CA CYS A 420 2.71 3.99 -3.61
C CYS A 420 2.55 2.59 -4.22
N GLY A 421 1.41 2.30 -4.86
CA GLY A 421 1.19 1.02 -5.53
C GLY A 421 2.24 0.71 -6.60
N THR A 422 2.61 1.70 -7.42
CA THR A 422 3.65 1.55 -8.45
C THR A 422 5.02 1.25 -7.84
N GLN A 423 5.39 1.96 -6.76
CA GLN A 423 6.67 1.76 -6.10
C GLN A 423 6.71 0.43 -5.32
N GLN A 424 5.62 0.00 -4.69
CA GLN A 424 5.53 -1.32 -4.06
C GLN A 424 5.60 -2.44 -5.12
N LEU A 425 4.98 -2.25 -6.29
CA LEU A 425 5.10 -3.18 -7.41
C LEU A 425 6.56 -3.34 -7.85
N ALA A 426 7.31 -2.23 -7.94
CA ALA A 426 8.75 -2.24 -8.21
C ALA A 426 9.53 -2.97 -7.12
N SER A 427 9.15 -2.80 -5.85
CA SER A 427 9.73 -3.55 -4.72
C SER A 427 9.41 -5.04 -4.74
N GLY A 428 8.51 -5.50 -5.61
CA GLY A 428 8.26 -6.91 -5.87
C GLY A 428 7.05 -7.49 -5.14
N ILE A 429 6.10 -6.66 -4.68
CA ILE A 429 4.83 -7.20 -4.15
C ILE A 429 4.14 -8.05 -5.21
N THR A 430 3.50 -9.12 -4.78
CA THR A 430 2.69 -10.00 -5.63
C THR A 430 1.21 -9.88 -5.31
N LEU A 431 0.84 -9.21 -4.21
CA LEU A 431 -0.52 -8.90 -3.81
C LEU A 431 -0.50 -7.61 -2.98
N GLN A 432 -1.55 -6.80 -3.07
CA GLN A 432 -1.71 -5.62 -2.23
C GLN A 432 -2.99 -5.69 -1.39
N VAL A 433 -2.89 -5.27 -0.12
CA VAL A 433 -4.05 -4.98 0.74
C VAL A 433 -4.19 -3.47 0.86
N PHE A 434 -5.38 -2.96 0.57
CA PHE A 434 -5.70 -1.55 0.50
C PHE A 434 -6.84 -1.23 1.46
N THR A 435 -6.56 -0.50 2.54
CA THR A 435 -7.61 -0.11 3.51
C THR A 435 -8.25 1.22 3.14
N THR A 436 -9.56 1.35 3.29
CA THR A 436 -10.26 2.58 2.90
C THR A 436 -11.54 2.85 3.71
N GLY A 437 -11.72 4.11 4.07
CA GLY A 437 -12.98 4.67 4.59
C GLY A 437 -13.90 5.24 3.50
N ARG A 438 -13.50 5.14 2.22
CA ARG A 438 -14.22 5.66 1.05
C ARG A 438 -14.33 4.61 -0.06
N GLY A 439 -15.39 4.68 -0.88
CA GLY A 439 -15.57 3.80 -2.03
C GLY A 439 -14.67 4.22 -3.19
N THR A 440 -13.38 3.87 -3.12
CA THR A 440 -12.40 4.21 -4.17
C THR A 440 -12.30 3.09 -5.21
N PRO A 441 -12.32 3.42 -6.52
CA PRO A 441 -12.07 2.47 -7.59
C PRO A 441 -10.56 2.33 -7.85
N TYR A 442 -9.76 2.12 -6.79
CA TYR A 442 -8.34 1.87 -6.91
C TYR A 442 -8.07 0.40 -7.27
N GLY A 443 -7.12 0.17 -8.18
CA GLY A 443 -6.61 -1.16 -8.52
C GLY A 443 -5.36 -1.13 -9.40
N LEU A 444 -4.63 -2.23 -9.43
CA LEU A 444 -3.42 -2.44 -10.23
C LEU A 444 -3.63 -3.64 -11.15
N THR A 445 -3.18 -3.56 -12.40
CA THR A 445 -3.26 -4.72 -13.32
C THR A 445 -2.32 -5.84 -12.89
N ALA A 446 -1.08 -5.46 -12.53
CA ALA A 446 0.03 -6.40 -12.34
C ALA A 446 -0.09 -7.28 -11.09
N VAL A 447 -0.87 -6.85 -10.08
CA VAL A 447 -1.09 -7.58 -8.83
C VAL A 447 -2.54 -7.45 -8.40
N PRO A 448 -3.16 -8.48 -7.79
CA PRO A 448 -4.50 -8.35 -7.23
C PRO A 448 -4.47 -7.38 -6.03
N VAL A 449 -5.52 -6.57 -5.92
CA VAL A 449 -5.68 -5.58 -4.83
C VAL A 449 -6.92 -5.93 -4.01
N ILE A 450 -6.72 -6.40 -2.78
CA ILE A 450 -7.78 -6.64 -1.80
C ILE A 450 -8.15 -5.30 -1.16
N LYS A 451 -9.39 -4.84 -1.36
CA LYS A 451 -9.92 -3.62 -0.73
C LYS A 451 -10.69 -3.95 0.55
N MET A 452 -10.23 -3.38 1.66
CA MET A 452 -10.80 -3.57 2.99
C MET A 452 -11.50 -2.30 3.47
N ALA A 453 -12.80 -2.41 3.77
CA ALA A 453 -13.59 -1.31 4.31
C ALA A 453 -13.36 -1.14 5.82
N THR A 454 -13.31 0.11 6.29
CA THR A 454 -13.22 0.45 7.73
C THR A 454 -14.56 0.37 8.48
N ARG A 455 -15.68 0.34 7.76
CA ARG A 455 -17.04 0.36 8.32
C ARG A 455 -18.00 -0.53 7.53
N THR A 456 -18.93 -1.18 8.22
CA THR A 456 -19.95 -2.04 7.60
C THR A 456 -20.81 -1.26 6.62
N ALA A 457 -21.27 -0.06 6.98
CA ALA A 457 -22.04 0.80 6.09
C ALA A 457 -21.28 1.17 4.78
N LEU A 458 -19.94 1.18 4.79
CA LEU A 458 -19.15 1.36 3.58
C LEU A 458 -19.11 0.08 2.73
N ALA A 459 -18.90 -1.06 3.38
CA ALA A 459 -18.92 -2.37 2.73
C ALA A 459 -20.27 -2.64 2.06
N ASP A 460 -21.39 -2.36 2.74
CA ASP A 460 -22.74 -2.58 2.19
C ASP A 460 -23.02 -1.66 1.00
N ARG A 461 -22.62 -0.38 1.11
CA ARG A 461 -22.80 0.61 0.04
C ARG A 461 -22.02 0.26 -1.22
N TRP A 462 -20.80 -0.23 -1.06
CA TRP A 462 -19.87 -0.54 -2.15
C TRP A 462 -19.52 -2.03 -2.15
N HIS A 463 -20.55 -2.88 -2.05
CA HIS A 463 -20.41 -4.34 -1.95
C HIS A 463 -19.74 -4.99 -3.17
N ASP A 464 -19.70 -4.27 -4.28
CA ASP A 464 -19.05 -4.62 -5.55
C ASP A 464 -17.69 -3.93 -5.74
N LEU A 465 -17.17 -3.22 -4.72
CA LEU A 465 -15.79 -2.72 -4.67
C LEU A 465 -15.02 -3.28 -3.47
N ILE A 466 -15.70 -3.55 -2.36
CA ILE A 466 -15.08 -4.00 -1.11
C ILE A 466 -15.00 -5.52 -1.06
N ASP A 467 -13.80 -6.05 -0.88
CA ASP A 467 -13.53 -7.49 -0.81
C ASP A 467 -13.72 -8.04 0.62
N ILE A 468 -13.50 -7.22 1.64
CA ILE A 468 -13.61 -7.61 3.06
C ILE A 468 -14.01 -6.43 3.96
N ASN A 469 -14.85 -6.70 4.96
CA ASN A 469 -15.38 -5.71 5.90
C ASN A 469 -14.71 -5.79 7.27
N ALA A 470 -14.00 -4.73 7.69
CA ALA A 470 -13.43 -4.61 9.04
C ALA A 470 -14.37 -3.94 10.04
N GLY A 471 -15.50 -3.37 9.57
CA GLY A 471 -16.42 -2.59 10.38
C GLY A 471 -17.13 -3.37 11.49
N THR A 472 -17.17 -4.70 11.38
CA THR A 472 -17.66 -5.61 12.42
C THR A 472 -16.85 -5.51 13.73
N ILE A 473 -15.61 -5.03 13.66
CA ILE A 473 -14.81 -4.71 14.84
C ILE A 473 -15.42 -3.54 15.61
N ALA A 474 -15.89 -2.51 14.91
CA ALA A 474 -16.42 -1.31 15.56
C ALA A 474 -17.72 -1.58 16.32
N THR A 475 -18.53 -2.53 15.87
CA THR A 475 -19.78 -2.94 16.53
C THR A 475 -19.60 -4.03 17.58
N GLY A 476 -18.37 -4.58 17.72
CA GLY A 476 -18.08 -5.68 18.63
C GLY A 476 -18.58 -7.05 18.14
N GLU A 477 -19.00 -7.16 16.88
CA GLU A 477 -19.41 -8.43 16.25
C GLU A 477 -18.22 -9.36 15.96
N ALA A 478 -17.03 -8.78 15.73
CA ALA A 478 -15.79 -9.51 15.55
C ALA A 478 -14.63 -8.84 16.28
N THR A 479 -13.60 -9.61 16.63
CA THR A 479 -12.35 -9.08 17.15
C THR A 479 -11.34 -8.76 16.03
N ILE A 480 -10.29 -8.02 16.37
CA ILE A 480 -9.17 -7.75 15.46
C ILE A 480 -8.55 -9.05 14.94
N GLU A 481 -8.35 -10.03 15.82
CA GLU A 481 -7.76 -11.34 15.48
C GLU A 481 -8.64 -12.13 14.52
N GLN A 482 -9.96 -12.11 14.73
CA GLN A 482 -10.91 -12.81 13.85
C GLN A 482 -10.88 -12.24 12.44
N VAL A 483 -10.95 -10.92 12.30
CA VAL A 483 -10.87 -10.26 10.98
C VAL A 483 -9.47 -10.40 10.38
N GLY A 484 -8.41 -10.39 11.20
CA GLY A 484 -7.04 -10.62 10.75
C GLY A 484 -6.82 -12.03 10.19
N TRP A 485 -7.40 -13.07 10.80
CA TRP A 485 -7.41 -14.43 10.24
C TRP A 485 -8.22 -14.52 8.94
N GLN A 486 -9.41 -13.89 8.88
CA GLN A 486 -10.21 -13.82 7.65
C GLN A 486 -9.44 -13.16 6.51
N LEU A 487 -8.70 -12.07 6.79
CA LEU A 487 -7.85 -11.41 5.81
C LEU A 487 -6.69 -12.32 5.38
N PHE A 488 -6.03 -13.00 6.31
CA PHE A 488 -4.95 -13.94 5.99
C PHE A 488 -5.44 -15.05 5.03
N GLU A 489 -6.59 -15.67 5.32
CA GLU A 489 -7.20 -16.69 4.45
C GLU A 489 -7.58 -16.12 3.08
N LEU A 490 -8.16 -14.91 3.04
CA LEU A 490 -8.51 -14.24 1.79
C LEU A 490 -7.27 -13.94 0.95
N ILE A 491 -6.15 -13.52 1.56
CA ILE A 491 -4.87 -13.34 0.87
C ILE A 491 -4.44 -14.64 0.21
N LEU A 492 -4.52 -15.79 0.91
CA LEU A 492 -4.14 -17.08 0.32
C LEU A 492 -5.07 -17.49 -0.82
N ASP A 493 -6.38 -17.27 -0.67
CA ASP A 493 -7.37 -17.57 -1.72
C ASP A 493 -7.16 -16.72 -2.98
N VAL A 494 -6.88 -15.43 -2.81
CA VAL A 494 -6.61 -14.49 -3.92
C VAL A 494 -5.27 -14.83 -4.57
N ALA A 495 -4.22 -15.06 -3.78
CA ALA A 495 -2.92 -15.47 -4.28
C ALA A 495 -2.98 -16.79 -5.07
N SER A 496 -3.85 -17.72 -4.65
CA SER A 496 -4.10 -19.00 -5.31
C SER A 496 -5.01 -18.90 -6.55
N GLY A 497 -5.61 -17.73 -6.82
CA GLY A 497 -6.62 -17.56 -7.87
C GLY A 497 -7.96 -18.24 -7.58
N ARG A 498 -8.22 -18.66 -6.33
CA ARG A 498 -9.50 -19.26 -5.89
C ARG A 498 -10.59 -18.21 -5.67
N LYS A 499 -10.19 -16.98 -5.34
CA LYS A 499 -11.06 -15.80 -5.29
C LYS A 499 -10.47 -14.69 -6.15
N GLN A 500 -11.34 -13.96 -6.83
CA GLN A 500 -10.97 -12.78 -7.60
C GLN A 500 -11.41 -11.53 -6.83
N THR A 501 -10.52 -10.55 -6.70
CA THR A 501 -10.88 -9.27 -6.10
C THR A 501 -11.79 -8.48 -7.03
N TRP A 502 -12.56 -7.55 -6.48
CA TRP A 502 -13.43 -6.71 -7.30
C TRP A 502 -12.68 -5.83 -8.31
N SER A 503 -11.43 -5.41 -8.01
CA SER A 503 -10.62 -4.69 -9.01
C SER A 503 -10.36 -5.53 -10.25
N ASP A 504 -9.93 -6.78 -10.06
CA ASP A 504 -9.63 -7.70 -11.16
C ASP A 504 -10.90 -8.10 -11.90
N ARG A 505 -12.01 -8.31 -11.18
CA ARG A 505 -13.29 -8.68 -11.77
C ARG A 505 -13.85 -7.60 -12.70
N TRP A 506 -13.75 -6.33 -12.31
CA TRP A 506 -14.25 -5.21 -13.10
C TRP A 506 -13.22 -4.67 -14.10
N GLY A 507 -11.97 -5.11 -14.03
CA GLY A 507 -10.86 -4.51 -14.80
C GLY A 507 -10.54 -3.09 -14.37
N ILE A 508 -10.72 -2.76 -13.09
CA ILE A 508 -10.42 -1.44 -12.53
C ILE A 508 -8.91 -1.37 -12.31
N HIS A 509 -8.22 -0.87 -13.33
CA HIS A 509 -6.77 -0.79 -13.35
C HIS A 509 -6.30 0.63 -13.61
N ASN A 510 -5.52 1.18 -12.68
CA ASN A 510 -4.92 2.49 -12.84
C ASN A 510 -3.57 2.40 -13.56
N ALA A 511 -3.24 3.44 -14.32
CA ALA A 511 -1.92 3.55 -14.95
C ALA A 511 -0.80 3.60 -13.90
N LEU A 512 0.38 3.11 -14.28
CA LEU A 512 1.56 3.23 -13.43
C LEU A 512 1.94 4.70 -13.24
N ALA A 513 2.20 5.08 -12.00
CA ALA A 513 2.60 6.41 -11.60
C ALA A 513 4.02 6.35 -10.99
N VAL A 514 5.03 6.24 -11.86
CA VAL A 514 6.44 6.18 -11.47
C VAL A 514 6.82 7.45 -10.71
N PHE A 515 7.43 7.29 -9.53
CA PHE A 515 7.90 8.44 -8.76
C PHE A 515 9.14 9.06 -9.41
N ASN A 516 9.02 10.31 -9.86
CA ASN A 516 10.13 11.07 -10.44
C ASN A 516 10.41 12.34 -9.62
N PRO A 517 11.35 12.30 -8.67
CA PRO A 517 11.76 13.48 -7.91
C PRO A 517 12.75 14.38 -8.68
N ALA A 518 13.21 13.99 -9.87
CA ALA A 518 14.05 14.84 -10.71
C ALA A 518 13.20 15.84 -11.52
N PRO A 519 13.72 17.05 -11.79
CA PRO A 519 13.01 18.03 -12.61
C PRO A 519 12.77 17.48 -14.02
N VAL A 520 11.60 17.81 -14.57
CA VAL A 520 11.28 17.64 -15.99
C VAL A 520 11.93 18.80 -16.75
N THR A 521 12.63 18.52 -17.85
CA THR A 521 13.44 19.50 -18.60
C THR A 521 12.70 20.16 -19.73
#